data_AF-A0A258SV76-F1
#
_entry.id   AF-A0A258SV76-F1
#
_cell.length_a   1.000
_cell.length_b   1.000
_cell.length_c   1.000
_cell.angle_alpha   90.00
_cell.angle_beta   90.00
_cell.angle_gamma   90.00
#
_symmetry.space_group_name_H-M   'P 1'
#
loop_
_entity.id
_entity.type
_entity.pdbx_description
1 polymer ?
#
loop_
_entity_poly.entity_id
_entity_poly.type
_entity_poly.pdbx_seq_one_letter_code
_entity_poly.pdbx_strand_id
1 'polypeptide(L)'
;MLIKLIQNADNIDEIVLKSSQHALFLLDSENDCSLPFSQSLQAKLKRSKKEYKDLVKSPVTVDLPTGGLASFVILDEKLSTFQRHTLLRKAVKPLLDEQATEISICVYGGIALREINA
;
A
#
# COMPACT_ATOMS: atom_id res chain seq x y z
N MET A 1 -18.65 -13.15 -1.27
CA MET A 1 -17.83 -13.15 -0.04
C MET A 1 -17.86 -11.76 0.55
N LEU A 2 -17.99 -11.66 1.87
CA LEU A 2 -17.83 -10.40 2.60
C LEU A 2 -16.35 -10.29 2.98
N ILE A 3 -15.67 -9.30 2.41
CA ILE A 3 -14.27 -9.00 2.73
C ILE A 3 -14.29 -8.02 3.90
N LYS A 4 -13.54 -8.33 4.96
CA LYS A 4 -13.41 -7.42 6.09
C LYS A 4 -12.36 -6.36 5.75
N LEU A 5 -12.78 -5.10 5.76
CA LEU A 5 -11.86 -3.98 5.58
C LEU A 5 -11.45 -3.47 6.96
N ILE A 6 -10.15 -3.46 7.23
CA ILE A 6 -9.59 -2.86 8.44
C ILE A 6 -8.75 -1.68 8.00
N GLN A 7 -9.19 -0.49 8.36
CA GLN A 7 -8.42 0.72 8.15
C GLN A 7 -7.62 1.02 9.40
N ASN A 8 -6.32 1.10 9.22
CA ASN A 8 -5.40 1.47 10.26
C ASN A 8 -4.74 2.79 9.82
N ALA A 9 -5.28 3.87 10.38
CA ALA A 9 -4.86 5.22 10.02
C ALA A 9 -3.50 5.59 10.62
N ASP A 10 -2.99 4.87 11.62
CA ASP A 10 -1.70 5.11 12.30
C ASP A 10 -0.51 4.36 11.68
N ASN A 11 0.72 4.80 11.96
CA ASN A 11 1.95 4.11 11.56
C ASN A 11 2.00 2.74 12.25
N ILE A 12 1.48 1.71 11.58
CA ILE A 12 1.42 0.36 12.12
C ILE A 12 2.80 -0.29 12.09
N ASP A 13 3.18 -0.91 13.20
CA ASP A 13 4.35 -1.75 13.30
C ASP A 13 4.17 -3.08 12.56
N GLU A 14 5.28 -3.63 12.05
CA GLU A 14 5.33 -4.91 11.34
C GLU A 14 4.66 -6.06 12.12
N ILE A 15 4.61 -6.00 13.45
CA ILE A 15 4.02 -7.03 14.32
C ILE A 15 2.51 -7.15 14.11
N VAL A 16 1.80 -6.02 14.00
CA VAL A 16 0.35 -6.02 13.75
C VAL A 16 0.08 -6.46 12.31
N LEU A 17 0.96 -6.07 11.37
CA LEU A 17 0.81 -6.44 9.97
C LEU A 17 1.12 -7.91 9.67
N LYS A 18 1.95 -8.58 10.47
CA LYS A 18 2.18 -10.03 10.35
C LYS A 18 0.91 -10.84 10.58
N SER A 19 -0.09 -10.29 11.28
CA SER A 19 -1.37 -10.95 11.53
C SER A 19 -2.32 -10.86 10.34
N SER A 20 -2.14 -9.85 9.47
CA SER A 20 -2.94 -9.65 8.26
C SER A 20 -2.22 -10.28 7.06
N GLN A 21 -2.91 -11.16 6.33
CA GLN A 21 -2.35 -11.78 5.12
C GLN A 21 -2.32 -10.82 3.92
N HIS A 22 -3.20 -9.80 3.89
CA HIS A 22 -3.27 -8.86 2.78
C HIS A 22 -3.25 -7.42 3.29
N ALA A 23 -2.32 -6.61 2.77
CA ALA A 23 -2.14 -5.23 3.17
C ALA A 23 -2.10 -4.28 1.97
N LEU A 24 -2.74 -3.12 2.10
CA LEU A 24 -2.65 -2.00 1.16
C LEU A 24 -1.95 -0.84 1.85
N PHE A 25 -0.83 -0.41 1.28
CA PHE A 25 -0.05 0.72 1.73
C PHE A 25 -0.32 1.93 0.84
N LEU A 26 -0.87 2.97 1.45
CA LEU A 26 -1.05 4.29 0.87
C LEU A 26 0.10 5.14 1.36
N LEU A 27 0.93 5.61 0.43
CA LEU A 27 2.15 6.36 0.72
C LEU A 27 2.03 7.79 0.22
N ASP A 28 2.85 8.67 0.79
CA ASP A 28 3.15 9.98 0.24
C ASP A 28 4.34 9.92 -0.74
N SER A 29 4.40 10.95 -1.58
CA SER A 29 5.49 11.36 -2.46
C SER A 29 6.83 11.48 -1.71
N GLU A 30 6.76 11.93 -0.46
CA GLU A 30 7.90 12.07 0.44
C GLU A 30 8.35 10.68 0.91
N ASN A 31 9.61 10.33 0.64
CA ASN A 31 10.16 9.02 1.03
C ASN A 31 10.36 9.00 2.55
N ASP A 32 9.42 8.41 3.29
CA ASP A 32 9.70 8.03 4.67
C ASP A 32 10.51 6.73 4.68
N CYS A 33 11.78 6.85 5.05
CA CYS A 33 12.68 5.71 5.29
C CYS A 33 12.22 4.78 6.43
N SER A 34 11.07 5.07 7.08
CA SER A 34 10.49 4.30 8.18
C SER A 34 9.27 3.46 7.74
N LEU A 35 9.24 3.01 6.48
CA LEU A 35 8.18 2.13 6.00
C LEU A 35 8.45 0.66 6.38
N PRO A 36 7.47 -0.05 6.96
CA PRO A 36 7.58 -1.49 7.15
C PRO A 36 7.72 -2.20 5.79
N PHE A 37 8.52 -3.27 5.75
CA PHE A 37 8.85 -4.00 4.50
C PHE A 37 9.57 -3.18 3.42
N SER A 38 10.22 -2.07 3.79
CA SER A 38 11.03 -1.25 2.87
C SER A 38 12.09 -2.07 2.11
N GLN A 39 12.68 -3.09 2.73
CA GLN A 39 13.63 -4.00 2.08
C GLN A 39 12.97 -4.83 0.97
N SER A 40 11.78 -5.37 1.20
CA SER A 40 11.00 -6.12 0.20
C SER A 40 10.55 -5.22 -0.95
N LEU A 41 10.12 -4.00 -0.64
CA LEU A 41 9.76 -2.98 -1.62
C LEU A 41 10.95 -2.61 -2.51
N GLN A 42 12.11 -2.30 -1.92
CA GLN A 42 13.32 -1.98 -2.68
C GLN A 42 13.79 -3.16 -3.55
N ALA A 43 13.71 -4.39 -3.04
CA ALA A 43 14.07 -5.58 -3.82
C ALA A 43 13.14 -5.77 -5.03
N LYS A 44 11.83 -5.55 -4.87
CA LYS A 44 10.86 -5.60 -5.98
C LYS A 44 11.10 -4.47 -6.97
N LEU A 45 11.32 -3.24 -6.50
CA LEU A 45 11.61 -2.07 -7.34
C LEU A 45 12.86 -2.28 -8.19
N LYS A 46 13.96 -2.75 -7.58
CA LYS A 46 15.19 -3.11 -8.29
C LYS A 46 14.95 -4.20 -9.35
N ARG A 47 14.17 -5.24 -9.01
CA ARG A 47 13.85 -6.33 -9.95
C ARG A 47 12.96 -5.87 -11.11
N SER A 48 12.00 -4.99 -10.84
CA SER A 48 11.05 -4.46 -11.82
C SER A 48 11.55 -3.22 -12.56
N LYS A 49 12.79 -2.76 -12.30
CA LYS A 49 13.38 -1.52 -12.86
C LYS A 49 12.47 -0.30 -12.71
N LYS A 50 11.80 -0.18 -11.55
CA LYS A 50 10.93 0.95 -11.22
C LYS A 50 11.53 1.77 -10.09
N GLU A 51 11.27 3.07 -10.08
CA GLU A 51 11.69 3.96 -9.00
C GLU A 51 10.54 4.23 -8.03
N TYR A 52 10.85 4.73 -6.83
CA TYR A 52 9.82 5.09 -5.85
C TYR A 52 8.80 6.08 -6.42
N LYS A 53 9.26 7.04 -7.24
CA LYS A 53 8.41 8.02 -7.92
C LYS A 53 7.42 7.41 -8.91
N ASP A 54 7.67 6.19 -9.39
CA ASP A 54 6.75 5.50 -10.30
C ASP A 54 5.52 4.92 -9.58
N LEU A 55 5.55 4.78 -8.25
CA LEU A 55 4.40 4.33 -7.48
C LEU A 55 3.20 5.29 -7.56
N VAL A 56 3.43 6.55 -7.95
CA VAL A 56 2.37 7.53 -8.24
C VAL A 56 1.54 7.11 -9.47
N LYS A 57 2.12 6.33 -10.39
CA LYS A 57 1.48 5.91 -11.65
C LYS A 57 1.13 4.44 -11.69
N SER A 58 1.95 3.60 -11.05
CA SER A 58 1.79 2.15 -11.05
C SER A 58 1.97 1.62 -9.63
N PRO A 59 0.94 1.03 -9.03
CA PRO A 59 1.13 0.31 -7.77
C PRO A 59 2.10 -0.86 -7.96
N VAL A 60 2.75 -1.24 -6.87
CA VAL A 60 3.70 -2.36 -6.82
C VAL A 60 3.28 -3.31 -5.72
N THR A 61 3.20 -4.60 -6.06
CA THR A 61 2.93 -5.65 -5.08
C THR A 61 4.19 -6.41 -4.70
N VAL A 62 4.32 -6.69 -3.41
CA VAL A 62 5.40 -7.49 -2.84
C VAL A 62 4.82 -8.57 -1.96
N ASP A 63 5.51 -9.70 -1.95
CA ASP A 63 5.19 -10.82 -1.09
C ASP A 63 5.78 -10.54 0.29
N LEU A 64 4.94 -10.62 1.32
CA LEU A 64 5.34 -10.49 2.71
C LEU A 64 6.09 -11.75 3.13
N PRO A 65 7.13 -11.66 3.97
CA PRO A 65 7.86 -12.83 4.46
C PRO A 65 7.00 -13.78 5.31
N THR A 66 5.80 -13.35 5.72
CA THR A 66 4.77 -14.17 6.37
C THR A 66 3.91 -14.98 5.41
N GLY A 67 4.15 -14.88 4.09
CA GLY A 67 3.34 -15.56 3.06
C GLY A 67 2.10 -14.77 2.61
N GLY A 68 1.93 -13.54 3.09
CA GLY A 68 0.90 -12.61 2.65
C GLY A 68 1.29 -11.77 1.43
N LEU A 69 0.37 -10.94 0.95
CA LEU A 69 0.59 -10.01 -0.15
C LEU A 69 0.38 -8.55 0.29
N ALA A 70 1.36 -7.70 0.00
CA ALA A 70 1.29 -6.26 0.25
C ALA A 70 1.29 -5.48 -1.07
N SER A 71 0.36 -4.54 -1.24
CA SER A 71 0.34 -3.61 -2.37
C SER A 71 0.68 -2.19 -1.91
N PHE A 72 1.61 -1.55 -2.61
CA PHE A 72 2.08 -0.19 -2.34
C PHE A 72 1.62 0.76 -3.45
N VAL A 73 1.08 1.91 -3.08
CA VAL A 73 0.64 2.97 -4.00
C VAL A 73 0.92 4.34 -3.38
N ILE A 74 1.34 5.31 -4.20
CA ILE A 74 1.45 6.71 -3.78
C ILE A 74 0.22 7.47 -4.25
N LEU A 75 -0.43 8.21 -3.34
CA LEU A 75 -1.52 9.12 -3.68
C LEU A 75 -1.04 10.58 -3.57
N ASP A 76 -0.54 11.11 -4.69
CA ASP A 76 -0.17 12.52 -4.80
C ASP A 76 -1.45 13.40 -4.73
N GLU A 77 -1.35 14.57 -4.09
CA GLU A 77 -2.38 15.61 -4.05
C GLU A 77 -2.74 16.17 -5.43
N LYS A 78 -1.80 16.09 -6.38
CA LYS A 78 -1.99 16.56 -7.76
C LYS A 78 -2.85 15.63 -8.62
N LEU A 79 -3.18 14.43 -8.14
CA LEU A 79 -4.01 13.46 -8.87
C LEU A 79 -5.49 13.83 -8.79
N SER A 80 -6.19 13.76 -9.92
CA SER A 80 -7.65 13.92 -9.93
C SER A 80 -8.34 12.76 -9.21
N THR A 81 -9.56 12.98 -8.73
CA THR A 81 -10.38 11.93 -8.07
C THR A 81 -10.47 10.65 -8.91
N PHE A 82 -10.62 10.78 -10.23
CA PHE A 82 -10.68 9.63 -11.14
C PHE A 82 -9.35 8.87 -11.21
N GLN A 83 -8.22 9.58 -11.25
CA GLN A 83 -6.89 8.97 -11.26
C GLN A 83 -6.61 8.25 -9.94
N ARG A 84 -6.97 8.86 -8.81
CA ARG A 84 -6.89 8.24 -7.48
C ARG A 84 -7.68 6.94 -7.42
N HIS A 85 -8.95 6.94 -7.82
CA HIS A 85 -9.78 5.73 -7.84
C HIS A 85 -9.22 4.65 -8.78
N THR A 86 -8.67 5.05 -9.92
CA THR A 86 -8.07 4.12 -10.88
C THR A 86 -6.84 3.44 -10.29
N LEU A 87 -5.98 4.19 -9.60
CA LEU A 87 -4.79 3.66 -8.93
C LEU A 87 -5.16 2.75 -7.77
N LEU A 88 -6.10 3.16 -6.92
CA LEU A 88 -6.62 2.34 -5.83
C LEU A 88 -7.17 1.01 -6.34
N ARG A 89 -7.98 1.03 -7.40
CA ARG A 89 -8.51 -0.19 -8.01
C ARG A 89 -7.40 -1.11 -8.52
N LYS A 90 -6.35 -0.56 -9.14
CA LYS A 90 -5.19 -1.33 -9.60
C LYS A 90 -4.39 -1.91 -8.44
N ALA A 91 -4.28 -1.20 -7.32
CA ALA A 91 -3.57 -1.64 -6.12
C ALA A 91 -4.33 -2.74 -5.37
N VAL A 92 -5.66 -2.63 -5.31
CA VAL A 92 -6.53 -3.62 -4.63
C VAL A 92 -6.76 -4.87 -5.46
N LYS A 93 -6.78 -4.77 -6.80
CA LYS A 93 -6.98 -5.91 -7.71
C LYS A 93 -6.16 -7.17 -7.35
N PRO A 94 -4.82 -7.10 -7.20
CA PRO A 94 -4.03 -8.28 -6.87
C PRO A 94 -4.36 -8.87 -5.49
N LEU A 95 -4.78 -8.06 -4.52
CA LEU A 95 -5.25 -8.55 -3.21
C LEU A 95 -6.58 -9.32 -3.33
N LEU A 96 -7.49 -8.82 -4.18
CA LEU A 96 -8.77 -9.49 -4.45
C LEU A 96 -8.61 -10.75 -5.29
N ASP A 97 -7.68 -10.76 -6.25
CA ASP A 97 -7.39 -11.92 -7.09
C ASP A 97 -6.87 -13.10 -6.26
N GLU A 98 -6.25 -12.84 -5.09
CA GLU A 98 -5.85 -13.86 -4.10
C GLU A 98 -6.94 -14.24 -3.08
N GLN A 99 -8.18 -13.76 -3.26
CA GLN A 99 -9.30 -14.04 -2.36
C GLN A 99 -9.04 -13.62 -0.90
N ALA A 100 -8.47 -12.42 -0.71
CA ALA A 100 -8.24 -11.86 0.61
C ALA A 100 -9.52 -11.86 1.47
N THR A 101 -9.48 -12.52 2.62
CA THR A 101 -10.57 -12.52 3.61
C THR A 101 -10.60 -11.20 4.39
N GLU A 102 -9.43 -10.59 4.57
CA GLU A 102 -9.22 -9.33 5.29
C GLU A 102 -8.19 -8.49 4.55
N ILE A 103 -8.46 -7.19 4.37
CA ILE A 103 -7.51 -6.24 3.80
C ILE A 103 -7.24 -5.15 4.83
N SER A 104 -5.97 -5.04 5.23
CA SER A 104 -5.48 -3.99 6.12
C SER A 104 -4.99 -2.79 5.31
N ILE A 105 -5.71 -1.68 5.37
CA ILE A 105 -5.31 -0.41 4.74
C ILE A 105 -4.43 0.36 5.72
N CYS A 106 -3.22 0.71 5.30
CA CYS A 106 -2.24 1.43 6.10
C CYS A 106 -1.92 2.74 5.38
N VAL A 107 -2.19 3.87 6.03
CA VAL A 107 -1.98 5.20 5.45
C VAL A 107 -0.74 5.84 6.06
N TYR A 108 0.31 5.98 5.25
CA TYR A 108 1.57 6.63 5.61
C TYR A 108 1.69 7.97 4.87
N GLY A 109 1.97 9.03 5.61
CA GLY A 109 2.11 10.39 5.11
C GLY A 109 1.95 11.43 6.22
N GLY A 110 2.09 12.71 5.86
CA GLY A 110 1.84 13.81 6.80
C GLY A 110 0.42 13.77 7.38
N ILE A 111 0.22 14.40 8.54
CA ILE A 111 -1.06 14.44 9.27
C ILE A 111 -2.21 14.87 8.35
N ALA A 112 -1.99 15.88 7.50
CA ALA A 112 -2.97 16.36 6.53
C ALA A 112 -3.33 15.31 5.46
N LEU A 113 -2.36 14.54 4.96
CA LEU A 113 -2.61 13.48 4.00
C LEU A 113 -3.31 12.28 4.65
N ARG A 114 -3.03 12.01 5.92
CA ARG A 114 -3.73 10.99 6.71
C ARG A 114 -5.19 11.37 6.94
N GLU A 115 -5.52 12.63 7.21
CA GLU A 115 -6.91 13.09 7.34
C GLU A 115 -7.70 13.07 6.02
N ILE A 116 -7.05 13.34 4.88
CA ILE A 116 -7.69 13.32 3.56
C ILE A 116 -7.95 11.89 3.06
N ASN A 117 -7.17 10.91 3.53
CA ASN A 117 -7.22 9.52 3.07
C ASN A 117 -7.62 8.51 4.19
N ALA A 118 -7.97 9.01 5.38
CA ALA A 118 -8.68 8.27 6.43
C ALA A 118 -10.18 8.21 6.08
#